data_AF-A0A6J1LVE3-F1
#
_entry.id   AF-A0A6J1LVE3-F1
#
_cell.length_a   1.000
_cell.length_b   1.000
_cell.length_c   1.000
_cell.angle_alpha   90.00
_cell.angle_beta   90.00
_cell.angle_gamma   90.00
#
_symmetry.space_group_name_H-M   'P 1'
#
loop_
_entity.id
_entity.type
_entity.pdbx_description
1 polymer ?
#
loop_
_entity_poly.entity_id
_entity_poly.type
_entity_poly.pdbx_seq_one_letter_code
_entity_poly.pdbx_strand_id
1 'polypeptide(L)'
;MSIYEMFKMQHCYRDVLPVFLADFKKDFDCDDIEDTLRTILKKKKVDDIMNEAHPWQIYRLFWTLRDQRKEVVEKFVEEVLKDSHGPNYGFLLSAIQKECIEPSLNTENYISKVDRLYNDNQKFTKYNVPRIKPYLQLQEALLDLRPSKNVLVEGNLGAGKQWLVLDVCSSYIVQRKMDFNIFWLDVRACCSPESRLEALQSFLYIIDHTQQKNCNRSEVQSRTDWVKSQLTDKLKSKPYKNCLLVLRNVQNKETWEAFNLGCKILLTTRHKNVVNFLSTITTTHITLEDVLTPHEIESLFSKFLSENQHKSLKKLTLTLTKTNPLLLTSIAESIRDGHCTIDNWEQKSSEKLNSIIETTLNVLNPNDKQLFKDLFIFPDCAHIPLYLLGVVWSVNDPITVVNKLYKYCLVKKHVDNQNRVTITLPSIYSELNTHIMNEEVLHKKIIEYYKISQVFDEYNGLLLPNLDSYFYKYIDHHISKLKNNIERETLFRKVFLDFRFLDQKIRNDSTPWDARGSVLHTLQALKLYTTHIIDRKSSDYNANNNGVDYCWLVNALLDFLLNAEEKLIRSEFSCLLQIALMTEDGVIYDEAYRQVQRFPSYVWFTERGRFNQHRQIINLGKDQTYHWKGI
;
A
#
# COMPACT_ATOMS: atom_id res chain seq x y z
N MET A 1 -4.58 -39.80 -30.00
CA MET A 1 -3.80 -40.90 -29.40
C MET A 1 -4.73 -42.06 -29.09
N SER A 2 -4.24 -43.29 -29.14
CA SER A 2 -5.00 -44.49 -28.76
C SER A 2 -5.13 -44.51 -27.22
N ILE A 3 -6.25 -45.01 -26.70
CA ILE A 3 -6.52 -45.20 -25.25
C ILE A 3 -5.39 -45.99 -24.55
N TYR A 4 -4.60 -46.76 -25.31
CA TYR A 4 -3.44 -47.50 -24.83
C TYR A 4 -2.21 -46.63 -24.47
N GLU A 5 -2.06 -45.44 -25.03
CA GLU A 5 -0.90 -44.56 -24.77
C GLU A 5 -1.05 -43.74 -23.48
N MET A 6 -2.29 -43.42 -23.08
CA MET A 6 -2.57 -42.71 -21.81
C MET A 6 -2.18 -43.52 -20.57
N PHE A 7 -2.18 -44.86 -20.64
CA PHE A 7 -1.76 -45.73 -19.53
C PHE A 7 -0.23 -45.82 -19.33
N LYS A 8 0.56 -45.16 -20.17
CA LYS A 8 2.04 -45.21 -20.13
C LYS A 8 2.70 -43.94 -19.55
N MET A 9 1.94 -42.88 -19.31
CA MET A 9 2.48 -41.62 -18.80
C MET A 9 2.67 -41.70 -17.29
N GLN A 10 3.89 -41.46 -16.81
CA GLN A 10 4.22 -41.48 -15.38
C GLN A 10 3.76 -40.19 -14.67
N HIS A 11 3.78 -39.06 -15.37
CA HIS A 11 3.35 -37.76 -14.86
C HIS A 11 2.39 -37.07 -15.82
N CYS A 12 1.50 -36.21 -15.29
CA CYS A 12 0.56 -35.46 -16.11
C CYS A 12 1.20 -34.19 -16.69
N TYR A 13 0.70 -33.74 -17.85
CA TYR A 13 1.25 -32.56 -18.54
C TYR A 13 1.35 -31.32 -17.66
N ARG A 14 0.36 -31.10 -16.79
CA ARG A 14 0.32 -29.93 -15.90
C ARG A 14 1.55 -29.84 -14.99
N ASP A 15 2.06 -30.97 -14.52
CA ASP A 15 3.17 -31.00 -13.56
C ASP A 15 4.53 -30.90 -14.28
N VAL A 16 4.60 -31.36 -15.54
CA VAL A 16 5.80 -31.35 -16.39
C VAL A 16 5.96 -30.02 -17.14
N LEU A 17 4.87 -29.36 -17.55
CA LEU A 17 4.90 -28.14 -18.36
C LEU A 17 5.85 -27.04 -17.81
N PRO A 18 5.91 -26.75 -16.49
CA PRO A 18 6.82 -25.75 -15.94
C PRO A 18 8.31 -25.97 -16.23
N VAL A 19 8.72 -27.21 -16.53
CA VAL A 19 10.10 -27.56 -16.89
C VAL A 19 10.52 -26.89 -18.20
N PHE A 20 9.57 -26.76 -19.15
CA PHE A 20 9.80 -26.24 -20.50
C PHE A 20 9.61 -24.73 -20.63
N LEU A 21 9.43 -23.99 -19.51
CA LEU A 21 9.20 -22.54 -19.55
C LEU A 21 10.28 -21.77 -20.33
N ALA A 22 11.54 -22.21 -20.28
CA ALA A 22 12.63 -21.58 -21.01
C ALA A 22 12.51 -21.78 -22.53
N ASP A 23 12.05 -22.96 -22.96
CA ASP A 23 11.87 -23.28 -24.38
C ASP A 23 10.68 -22.50 -24.96
N PHE A 24 9.57 -22.41 -24.21
CA PHE A 24 8.43 -21.57 -24.59
C PHE A 24 8.78 -20.09 -24.71
N LYS A 25 9.65 -19.56 -23.85
CA LYS A 25 10.09 -18.16 -23.97
C LYS A 25 10.92 -17.85 -25.20
N LYS A 26 11.53 -18.87 -25.80
CA LYS A 26 12.49 -18.71 -26.88
C LYS A 26 11.84 -18.99 -28.24
N ASP A 27 11.06 -20.05 -28.29
CA ASP A 27 10.62 -20.66 -29.54
C ASP A 27 9.08 -20.72 -29.67
N PHE A 28 8.32 -19.99 -28.84
CA PHE A 28 6.84 -19.96 -28.87
C PHE A 28 6.27 -18.55 -28.73
N ASP A 29 5.30 -18.23 -29.56
CA ASP A 29 4.54 -16.98 -29.54
C ASP A 29 3.06 -17.27 -29.23
N CYS A 30 2.46 -16.50 -28.33
CA CYS A 30 1.04 -16.64 -28.00
C CYS A 30 0.14 -16.05 -29.10
N ASP A 31 0.63 -15.08 -29.87
CA ASP A 31 -0.17 -14.40 -30.90
C ASP A 31 -0.55 -15.37 -32.03
N ASP A 32 0.33 -16.31 -32.34
CA ASP A 32 0.16 -17.39 -33.32
C ASP A 32 -1.02 -18.33 -33.03
N ILE A 33 -1.43 -18.42 -31.76
CA ILE A 33 -2.40 -19.40 -31.28
C ILE A 33 -3.60 -18.76 -30.58
N GLU A 34 -3.77 -17.44 -30.71
CA GLU A 34 -4.82 -16.69 -30.03
C GLU A 34 -6.21 -17.31 -30.24
N ASP A 35 -6.55 -17.60 -31.49
CA ASP A 35 -7.86 -18.15 -31.86
C ASP A 35 -8.08 -19.52 -31.21
N THR A 36 -7.08 -20.39 -31.25
CA THR A 36 -7.14 -21.71 -30.63
C THR A 36 -7.21 -21.61 -29.11
N LEU A 37 -6.49 -20.68 -28.48
CA LEU A 37 -6.60 -20.39 -27.05
C LEU A 37 -8.00 -19.92 -26.65
N ARG A 38 -8.68 -19.14 -27.50
CA ARG A 38 -10.07 -18.67 -27.26
C ARG A 38 -11.09 -19.81 -27.29
N THR A 39 -10.78 -20.94 -27.92
CA THR A 39 -11.64 -22.14 -27.88
C THR A 39 -11.50 -22.94 -26.57
N ILE A 40 -10.32 -22.91 -25.97
CA ILE A 40 -9.98 -23.72 -24.77
C ILE A 40 -10.16 -22.93 -23.48
N LEU A 41 -9.78 -21.65 -23.51
CA LEU A 41 -9.80 -20.73 -22.37
C LEU A 41 -10.90 -19.69 -22.52
N LYS A 42 -11.35 -19.16 -21.39
CA LYS A 42 -12.33 -18.06 -21.39
C LYS A 42 -11.73 -16.82 -22.05
N LYS A 43 -12.54 -16.13 -22.87
CA LYS A 43 -12.18 -14.89 -23.57
C LYS A 43 -11.35 -13.93 -22.71
N LYS A 44 -11.84 -13.61 -21.51
CA LYS A 44 -11.16 -12.68 -20.60
C LYS A 44 -9.75 -13.13 -20.20
N LYS A 45 -9.53 -14.43 -19.97
CA LYS A 45 -8.20 -14.96 -19.61
C LYS A 45 -7.23 -14.88 -20.78
N VAL A 46 -7.73 -15.05 -22.01
CA VAL A 46 -6.92 -14.88 -23.22
C VAL A 46 -6.58 -13.42 -23.43
N ASP A 47 -7.55 -12.52 -23.27
CA ASP A 47 -7.32 -11.07 -23.34
C ASP A 47 -6.27 -10.64 -22.29
N ASP A 48 -6.35 -11.16 -21.06
CA ASP A 48 -5.37 -10.91 -20.00
C ASP A 48 -3.96 -11.41 -20.36
N ILE A 49 -3.83 -12.49 -21.14
CA ILE A 49 -2.54 -12.97 -21.65
C ILE A 49 -2.05 -12.02 -22.74
N MET A 50 -2.86 -11.71 -23.75
CA MET A 50 -2.46 -10.91 -24.92
C MET A 50 -2.18 -9.44 -24.60
N ASN A 51 -2.73 -8.91 -23.51
CA ASN A 51 -2.45 -7.55 -23.05
C ASN A 51 -1.02 -7.36 -22.51
N GLU A 52 -0.27 -8.44 -22.27
CA GLU A 52 1.09 -8.39 -21.72
C GLU A 52 2.13 -8.62 -22.83
N ALA A 53 3.22 -7.86 -22.80
CA ALA A 53 4.26 -7.97 -23.82
C ALA A 53 5.08 -9.27 -23.69
N HIS A 54 5.62 -9.79 -24.78
CA HIS A 54 6.62 -10.86 -24.73
C HIS A 54 7.89 -10.39 -23.97
N PRO A 55 8.48 -11.19 -23.05
CA PRO A 55 8.19 -12.59 -22.70
C PRO A 55 7.25 -12.75 -21.48
N TRP A 56 6.62 -11.69 -21.00
CA TRP A 56 5.72 -11.71 -19.83
C TRP A 56 4.43 -12.46 -20.12
N GLN A 57 3.97 -12.40 -21.36
CA GLN A 57 2.86 -13.16 -21.93
C GLN A 57 2.96 -14.67 -21.59
N ILE A 58 4.15 -15.25 -21.73
CA ILE A 58 4.41 -16.68 -21.47
C ILE A 58 4.22 -17.03 -19.99
N TYR A 59 4.66 -16.17 -19.07
CA TYR A 59 4.43 -16.39 -17.64
C TYR A 59 2.93 -16.38 -17.30
N ARG A 60 2.17 -15.46 -17.90
CA ARG A 60 0.72 -15.37 -17.73
C ARG A 60 0.01 -16.61 -18.27
N LEU A 61 0.44 -17.13 -19.43
CA LEU A 61 -0.07 -18.37 -19.98
C LEU A 61 0.15 -19.53 -19.00
N PHE A 62 1.38 -19.71 -18.52
CA PHE A 62 1.74 -20.80 -17.60
C PHE A 62 0.97 -20.73 -16.27
N TRP A 63 0.84 -19.55 -15.67
CA TRP A 63 0.04 -19.39 -14.46
C TRP A 63 -1.45 -19.66 -14.70
N THR A 64 -1.98 -19.26 -15.87
CA THR A 64 -3.37 -19.52 -16.23
C THR A 64 -3.63 -21.01 -16.41
N LEU A 65 -2.72 -21.72 -17.09
CA LEU A 65 -2.79 -23.17 -17.30
C LEU A 65 -2.64 -23.96 -15.99
N ARG A 66 -1.77 -23.50 -15.07
CA ARG A 66 -1.61 -24.10 -13.73
C ARG A 66 -2.93 -24.10 -12.95
N ASP A 67 -3.72 -23.04 -13.10
CA ASP A 67 -5.02 -22.88 -12.44
C ASP A 67 -6.19 -23.55 -13.21
N GLN A 68 -5.92 -24.24 -14.33
CA GLN A 68 -6.94 -25.01 -15.07
C GLN A 68 -7.01 -26.48 -14.64
N ARG A 69 -8.09 -27.15 -15.04
CA ARG A 69 -8.24 -28.59 -14.86
C ARG A 69 -7.30 -29.34 -15.81
N LYS A 70 -6.95 -30.58 -15.45
CA LYS A 70 -5.97 -31.39 -16.21
C LYS A 70 -6.39 -31.59 -17.66
N GLU A 71 -7.69 -31.76 -17.92
CA GLU A 71 -8.24 -31.98 -19.25
C GLU A 71 -8.06 -30.75 -20.17
N VAL A 72 -8.09 -29.54 -19.59
CA VAL A 72 -7.88 -28.30 -20.34
C VAL A 72 -6.41 -28.15 -20.72
N VAL A 73 -5.50 -28.56 -19.83
CA VAL A 73 -4.05 -28.56 -20.10
C VAL A 73 -3.68 -29.63 -21.12
N GLU A 74 -4.31 -30.81 -21.05
CA GLU A 74 -4.18 -31.86 -22.06
C GLU A 74 -4.59 -31.36 -23.44
N LYS A 75 -5.75 -30.71 -23.56
CA LYS A 75 -6.17 -30.07 -24.83
C LYS A 75 -5.19 -29.02 -25.31
N PHE A 76 -4.67 -28.18 -24.40
CA PHE A 76 -3.63 -27.21 -24.77
C PHE A 76 -2.40 -27.90 -25.37
N VAL A 77 -1.87 -28.93 -24.71
CA VAL A 77 -0.67 -29.63 -25.21
C VAL A 77 -0.96 -30.37 -26.51
N GLU A 78 -2.07 -31.10 -26.61
CA GLU A 78 -2.32 -32.02 -27.73
C GLU A 78 -2.97 -31.38 -28.96
N GLU A 79 -3.80 -30.35 -28.77
CA GLU A 79 -4.54 -29.68 -29.86
C GLU A 79 -3.84 -28.39 -30.29
N VAL A 80 -3.35 -27.56 -29.35
CA VAL A 80 -2.75 -26.26 -29.69
C VAL A 80 -1.32 -26.42 -30.22
N LEU A 81 -0.49 -27.27 -29.60
CA LEU A 81 0.89 -27.44 -30.05
C LEU A 81 1.01 -28.28 -31.33
N LYS A 82 -0.08 -28.96 -31.72
CA LYS A 82 -0.11 -29.93 -32.84
C LYS A 82 -0.72 -29.35 -34.11
N ASP A 83 -1.12 -28.07 -34.12
CA ASP A 83 -2.00 -27.56 -35.16
C ASP A 83 -1.46 -27.81 -36.58
N SER A 84 -2.25 -28.55 -37.36
CA SER A 84 -1.95 -28.98 -38.72
C SER A 84 -2.18 -27.88 -39.76
N HIS A 85 -2.78 -26.74 -39.37
CA HIS A 85 -3.13 -25.64 -40.27
C HIS A 85 -2.46 -24.29 -39.90
N GLY A 86 -1.56 -24.26 -38.90
CA GLY A 86 -0.83 -23.07 -38.42
C GLY A 86 0.67 -23.30 -38.12
N PRO A 87 1.35 -22.42 -37.38
CA PRO A 87 2.74 -22.62 -36.96
C PRO A 87 2.86 -23.86 -36.07
N ASN A 88 3.68 -24.81 -36.51
CA ASN A 88 3.75 -26.15 -35.93
C ASN A 88 4.76 -26.19 -34.76
N TYR A 89 4.24 -26.19 -33.53
CA TYR A 89 5.00 -26.37 -32.29
C TYR A 89 5.23 -27.84 -31.92
N GLY A 90 5.14 -28.76 -32.88
CA GLY A 90 5.25 -30.20 -32.68
C GLY A 90 6.58 -30.65 -32.05
N PHE A 91 7.64 -29.85 -32.20
CA PHE A 91 8.90 -30.10 -31.49
C PHE A 91 8.74 -29.97 -29.96
N LEU A 92 8.04 -28.94 -29.47
CA LEU A 92 7.71 -28.78 -28.05
C LEU A 92 6.80 -29.91 -27.57
N LEU A 93 5.78 -30.25 -28.37
CA LEU A 93 4.87 -31.36 -28.05
C LEU A 93 5.65 -32.67 -27.85
N SER A 94 6.52 -33.02 -28.79
CA SER A 94 7.29 -34.25 -28.74
C SER A 94 8.22 -34.30 -27.53
N ALA A 95 8.82 -33.16 -27.15
CA ALA A 95 9.69 -33.05 -25.98
C ALA A 95 8.89 -33.23 -24.67
N ILE A 96 7.73 -32.59 -24.56
CA ILE A 96 6.85 -32.69 -23.38
C ILE A 96 6.33 -34.13 -23.23
N GLN A 97 5.85 -34.74 -24.31
CA GLN A 97 5.34 -36.12 -24.30
C GLN A 97 6.41 -37.11 -23.86
N LYS A 98 7.63 -36.95 -24.38
CA LYS A 98 8.77 -37.78 -23.97
C LYS A 98 9.04 -37.65 -22.47
N GLU A 99 9.08 -36.43 -21.94
CA GLU A 99 9.35 -36.18 -20.52
C GLU A 99 8.21 -36.68 -19.60
N CYS A 100 6.97 -36.73 -20.09
CA CYS A 100 5.86 -37.33 -19.33
C CYS A 100 5.89 -38.85 -19.26
N ILE A 101 6.43 -39.53 -20.29
CA ILE A 101 6.54 -41.00 -20.35
C ILE A 101 7.82 -41.45 -19.63
N GLU A 102 8.94 -40.77 -19.88
CA GLU A 102 10.26 -41.05 -19.31
C GLU A 102 10.82 -39.76 -18.69
N PRO A 103 10.40 -39.42 -17.45
CA PRO A 103 10.85 -38.21 -16.78
C PRO A 103 12.35 -38.30 -16.46
N SER A 104 13.06 -37.20 -16.67
CA SER A 104 14.44 -37.08 -16.20
C SER A 104 14.50 -37.03 -14.66
N LEU A 105 15.62 -37.45 -14.09
CA LEU A 105 15.85 -37.38 -12.63
C LEU A 105 15.63 -35.97 -12.06
N ASN A 106 15.93 -34.93 -12.85
CA ASN A 106 15.68 -33.55 -12.44
C ASN A 106 14.19 -33.23 -12.39
N THR A 107 13.40 -33.75 -13.33
CA THR A 107 11.95 -33.58 -13.38
C THR A 107 11.27 -34.33 -12.23
N GLU A 108 11.68 -35.58 -11.95
CA GLU A 108 11.17 -36.33 -10.80
C GLU A 108 11.46 -35.60 -9.47
N ASN A 109 12.70 -35.16 -9.29
CA ASN A 109 13.09 -34.38 -8.11
C ASN A 109 12.30 -33.07 -8.01
N TYR A 110 12.13 -32.37 -9.12
CA TYR A 110 11.35 -31.14 -9.17
C TYR A 110 9.91 -31.36 -8.73
N ILE A 111 9.20 -32.30 -9.36
CA ILE A 111 7.79 -32.58 -9.08
C ILE A 111 7.63 -32.99 -7.61
N SER A 112 8.46 -33.91 -7.11
CA SER A 112 8.43 -34.34 -5.71
C SER A 112 8.61 -33.17 -4.71
N LYS A 113 9.55 -32.26 -4.98
CA LYS A 113 9.83 -31.10 -4.11
C LYS A 113 8.74 -30.05 -4.17
N VAL A 114 8.18 -29.78 -5.36
CA VAL A 114 7.10 -28.82 -5.54
C VAL A 114 5.80 -29.35 -4.91
N ASP A 115 5.48 -30.63 -5.09
CA ASP A 115 4.34 -31.27 -4.44
C ASP A 115 4.44 -31.16 -2.92
N ARG A 116 5.61 -31.44 -2.34
CA ARG A 116 5.84 -31.23 -0.91
C ARG A 116 5.62 -29.77 -0.50
N LEU A 117 6.17 -28.82 -1.25
CA LEU A 117 6.01 -27.38 -0.97
C LEU A 117 4.54 -26.96 -1.01
N TYR A 118 3.77 -27.47 -1.96
CA TYR A 118 2.35 -27.21 -2.14
C TYR A 118 1.49 -27.87 -1.06
N ASN A 119 1.82 -29.11 -0.67
CA ASN A 119 1.17 -29.81 0.44
C ASN A 119 1.39 -29.12 1.79
N ASP A 120 2.62 -28.62 2.03
CA ASP A 120 2.95 -27.86 3.23
C ASP A 120 2.27 -26.46 3.24
N ASN A 121 1.81 -25.96 2.08
CA ASN A 121 1.24 -24.63 1.91
C ASN A 121 -0.09 -24.63 1.12
N GLN A 122 -1.08 -25.42 1.53
CA GLN A 122 -2.37 -25.56 0.80
C GLN A 122 -3.13 -24.25 0.55
N LYS A 123 -2.99 -23.24 1.43
CA LYS A 123 -3.62 -21.93 1.21
C LYS A 123 -2.98 -21.18 0.04
N PHE A 124 -1.68 -21.35 -0.14
CA PHE A 124 -0.95 -20.74 -1.25
C PHE A 124 -1.42 -21.33 -2.58
N THR A 125 -1.55 -22.65 -2.70
CA THR A 125 -1.98 -23.28 -3.96
C THR A 125 -3.38 -22.84 -4.39
N LYS A 126 -4.29 -22.66 -3.43
CA LYS A 126 -5.67 -22.28 -3.72
C LYS A 126 -5.84 -20.80 -4.04
N TYR A 127 -5.14 -19.92 -3.34
CA TYR A 127 -5.46 -18.49 -3.32
C TYR A 127 -4.35 -17.57 -3.87
N ASN A 128 -3.16 -18.09 -4.20
CA ASN A 128 -2.04 -17.25 -4.66
C ASN A 128 -2.37 -16.51 -5.95
N VAL A 129 -2.09 -15.21 -5.97
CA VAL A 129 -2.15 -14.39 -7.18
C VAL A 129 -0.72 -14.01 -7.56
N PRO A 130 -0.25 -14.46 -8.74
CA PRO A 130 1.12 -14.18 -9.17
C PRO A 130 1.30 -12.71 -9.51
N ARG A 131 2.38 -12.11 -9.00
CA ARG A 131 2.76 -10.70 -9.22
C ARG A 131 4.00 -10.64 -10.08
N ILE A 132 3.86 -10.31 -11.36
CA ILE A 132 4.91 -10.53 -12.36
C ILE A 132 6.19 -9.75 -12.11
N LYS A 133 6.09 -8.43 -11.85
CA LYS A 133 7.29 -7.59 -11.65
C LYS A 133 8.12 -8.05 -10.43
N PRO A 134 7.53 -8.22 -9.21
CA PRO A 134 8.28 -8.73 -8.07
C PRO A 134 8.77 -10.17 -8.26
N TYR A 135 8.01 -11.01 -8.97
CA TYR A 135 8.41 -12.39 -9.26
C TYR A 135 9.69 -12.42 -10.08
N LEU A 136 9.76 -11.64 -11.16
CA LEU A 136 10.93 -11.60 -12.05
C LEU A 136 12.17 -11.05 -11.33
N GLN A 137 12.01 -9.95 -10.58
CA GLN A 137 13.11 -9.36 -9.80
C GLN A 137 13.69 -10.36 -8.79
N LEU A 138 12.83 -11.11 -8.10
CA LEU A 138 13.28 -12.14 -7.15
C LEU A 138 13.87 -13.36 -7.84
N GLN A 139 13.29 -13.79 -8.97
CA GLN A 139 13.82 -14.90 -9.75
C GLN A 139 15.25 -14.58 -10.22
N GLU A 140 15.47 -13.43 -10.83
CA GLU A 140 16.78 -12.97 -11.28
C GLU A 140 17.80 -12.92 -10.12
N ALA A 141 17.42 -12.28 -9.01
CA ALA A 141 18.28 -12.21 -7.82
C ALA A 141 18.67 -13.58 -7.26
N LEU A 142 17.78 -14.58 -7.31
CA LEU A 142 18.07 -15.94 -6.87
C LEU A 142 18.94 -16.72 -7.87
N LEU A 143 18.82 -16.45 -9.17
CA LEU A 143 19.65 -17.09 -10.19
C LEU A 143 21.11 -16.60 -10.14
N ASP A 144 21.31 -15.34 -9.77
CA ASP A 144 22.62 -14.72 -9.58
C ASP A 144 23.22 -14.97 -8.18
N LEU A 145 22.45 -15.57 -7.28
CA LEU A 145 22.84 -15.77 -5.89
C LEU A 145 24.03 -16.74 -5.77
N ARG A 146 25.15 -16.21 -5.28
CA ARG A 146 26.35 -16.98 -4.96
C ARG A 146 26.31 -17.47 -3.51
N PRO A 147 27.03 -18.56 -3.17
CA PRO A 147 27.20 -18.97 -1.77
C PRO A 147 27.69 -17.82 -0.89
N SER A 148 27.22 -17.77 0.37
CA SER A 148 27.51 -16.69 1.34
C SER A 148 26.99 -15.30 0.96
N LYS A 149 26.15 -15.18 -0.08
CA LYS A 149 25.39 -13.97 -0.41
C LYS A 149 23.92 -14.19 -0.08
N ASN A 150 23.20 -13.08 0.08
CA ASN A 150 21.82 -13.11 0.53
C ASN A 150 20.89 -12.29 -0.36
N VAL A 151 19.63 -12.69 -0.40
CA VAL A 151 18.54 -11.91 -0.97
C VAL A 151 17.57 -11.57 0.16
N LEU A 152 17.20 -10.30 0.25
CA LEU A 152 16.24 -9.80 1.22
C LEU A 152 14.97 -9.36 0.50
N VAL A 153 13.84 -9.93 0.91
CA VAL A 153 12.51 -9.46 0.54
C VAL A 153 11.91 -8.72 1.73
N GLU A 154 11.78 -7.41 1.60
CA GLU A 154 11.17 -6.54 2.60
C GLU A 154 9.78 -6.04 2.18
N GLY A 155 8.99 -5.56 3.12
CA GLY A 155 7.65 -5.03 2.85
C GLY A 155 6.78 -4.99 4.10
N ASN A 156 5.68 -4.26 4.03
CA ASN A 156 4.80 -4.04 5.19
C ASN A 156 4.07 -5.32 5.63
N LEU A 157 3.36 -5.24 6.75
CA LEU A 157 2.46 -6.30 7.19
C LEU A 157 1.44 -6.61 6.09
N GLY A 158 1.26 -7.90 5.79
CA GLY A 158 0.26 -8.34 4.81
C GLY A 158 0.65 -8.15 3.33
N ALA A 159 1.84 -7.63 3.00
CA ALA A 159 2.26 -7.40 1.61
C ALA A 159 2.41 -8.66 0.72
N GLY A 160 2.31 -9.87 1.29
CA GLY A 160 2.41 -11.11 0.51
C GLY A 160 3.84 -11.65 0.32
N LYS A 161 4.83 -11.19 1.09
CA LYS A 161 6.25 -11.60 0.97
C LYS A 161 6.46 -13.12 0.94
N GLN A 162 5.82 -13.84 1.86
CA GLN A 162 5.94 -15.30 1.93
C GLN A 162 5.40 -15.97 0.67
N TRP A 163 4.32 -15.44 0.09
CA TRP A 163 3.68 -16.02 -1.09
C TRP A 163 4.53 -15.77 -2.33
N LEU A 164 5.10 -14.56 -2.46
CA LEU A 164 6.07 -14.26 -3.52
C LEU A 164 7.27 -15.23 -3.47
N VAL A 165 7.83 -15.45 -2.29
CA VAL A 165 8.96 -16.36 -2.11
C VAL A 165 8.58 -17.81 -2.44
N LEU A 166 7.41 -18.28 -2.00
CA LEU A 166 6.91 -19.61 -2.35
C LEU A 166 6.73 -19.79 -3.86
N ASP A 167 6.16 -18.80 -4.54
CA ASP A 167 5.91 -18.86 -5.99
C ASP A 167 7.23 -18.91 -6.78
N VAL A 168 8.21 -18.06 -6.44
CA VAL A 168 9.50 -18.06 -7.11
C VAL A 168 10.31 -19.33 -6.80
N CYS A 169 10.32 -19.79 -5.54
CA CYS A 169 10.99 -21.05 -5.18
C CYS A 169 10.29 -22.29 -5.77
N SER A 170 9.03 -22.18 -6.23
CA SER A 170 8.37 -23.25 -6.98
C SER A 170 8.77 -23.30 -8.46
N SER A 171 9.52 -22.32 -8.96
CA SER A 171 10.04 -22.32 -10.33
C SER A 171 11.08 -23.41 -10.55
N TYR A 172 10.95 -24.16 -11.66
CA TYR A 172 11.92 -25.19 -12.06
C TYR A 172 13.35 -24.66 -12.16
N ILE A 173 13.53 -23.48 -12.77
CA ILE A 173 14.86 -22.89 -13.00
C ILE A 173 15.54 -22.57 -11.65
N VAL A 174 14.76 -22.08 -10.68
CA VAL A 174 15.25 -21.76 -9.33
C VAL A 174 15.56 -23.03 -8.55
N GLN A 175 14.65 -24.01 -8.54
CA GLN A 175 14.86 -25.32 -7.91
C GLN A 175 16.14 -25.99 -8.42
N ARG A 176 16.31 -26.03 -9.75
CA ARG A 176 17.49 -26.59 -10.40
C ARG A 176 18.78 -25.83 -10.03
N LYS A 177 18.74 -24.50 -9.96
CA LYS A 177 19.91 -23.68 -9.54
C LYS A 177 20.34 -23.93 -8.09
N MET A 178 19.41 -24.42 -7.26
CA MET A 178 19.64 -24.74 -5.85
C MET A 178 19.82 -26.25 -5.60
N ASP A 179 20.07 -27.03 -6.66
CA ASP A 179 20.20 -28.49 -6.62
C ASP A 179 19.02 -29.18 -5.90
N PHE A 180 17.80 -28.63 -6.04
CA PHE A 180 16.56 -29.11 -5.42
C PHE A 180 16.59 -29.15 -3.87
N ASN A 181 17.53 -28.42 -3.26
CA ASN A 181 17.73 -28.35 -1.83
C ASN A 181 17.36 -26.95 -1.30
N ILE A 182 16.06 -26.77 -1.03
CA ILE A 182 15.51 -25.54 -0.42
C ILE A 182 14.97 -25.87 0.97
N PHE A 183 15.54 -25.24 1.99
CA PHE A 183 15.14 -25.44 3.39
C PHE A 183 14.34 -24.24 3.89
N TRP A 184 13.22 -24.51 4.58
CA TRP A 184 12.29 -23.48 5.04
C TRP A 184 12.30 -23.43 6.57
N LEU A 185 12.66 -22.28 7.14
CA LEU A 185 12.60 -22.05 8.58
C LEU A 185 11.72 -20.83 8.89
N ASP A 186 10.79 -20.97 9.83
CA ASP A 186 10.04 -19.85 10.38
C ASP A 186 10.71 -19.36 11.66
N VAL A 187 11.33 -18.19 11.59
CA VAL A 187 12.10 -17.63 12.70
C VAL A 187 11.33 -16.53 13.45
N ARG A 188 10.00 -16.51 13.32
CA ARG A 188 9.13 -15.55 14.00
C ARG A 188 9.28 -15.59 15.52
N ALA A 189 9.43 -16.78 16.11
CA ALA A 189 9.55 -16.96 17.54
C ALA A 189 11.00 -16.83 18.07
N CYS A 190 11.99 -16.68 17.19
CA CYS A 190 13.42 -16.68 17.53
C CYS A 190 13.91 -15.35 18.12
N CYS A 191 13.22 -14.87 19.16
CA CYS A 191 13.51 -13.60 19.83
C CYS A 191 14.49 -13.74 21.01
N SER A 192 14.65 -14.95 21.56
CA SER A 192 15.55 -15.25 22.67
C SER A 192 16.77 -16.08 22.22
N PRO A 193 17.87 -16.14 23.00
CA PRO A 193 18.97 -17.07 22.76
C PRO A 193 18.52 -18.54 22.68
N GLU A 194 17.62 -18.97 23.56
CA GLU A 194 17.15 -20.36 23.67
C GLU A 194 16.31 -20.76 22.46
N SER A 195 15.36 -19.91 22.05
CA SER A 195 14.53 -20.14 20.86
C SER A 195 15.34 -20.16 19.57
N ARG A 196 16.44 -19.39 19.49
CA ARG A 196 17.40 -19.46 18.37
C ARG A 196 18.16 -20.78 18.37
N LEU A 197 18.62 -21.24 19.53
CA LEU A 197 19.31 -22.52 19.67
C LEU A 197 18.39 -23.69 19.28
N GLU A 198 17.15 -23.71 19.78
CA GLU A 198 16.16 -24.74 19.45
C GLU A 198 15.87 -24.83 17.95
N ALA A 199 15.72 -23.68 17.29
CA ALA A 199 15.50 -23.61 15.85
C ALA A 199 16.74 -24.10 15.06
N LEU A 200 17.96 -23.76 15.50
CA LEU A 200 19.20 -24.26 14.90
C LEU A 200 19.37 -25.77 15.09
N GLN A 201 19.04 -26.31 16.27
CA GLN A 201 19.06 -27.75 16.53
C GLN A 201 18.02 -28.49 15.69
N SER A 202 16.82 -27.94 15.55
CA SER A 202 15.77 -28.49 14.66
C SER A 202 16.25 -28.51 13.22
N PHE A 203 16.95 -27.46 12.77
CA PHE A 203 17.51 -27.42 11.43
C PHE A 203 18.63 -28.45 11.22
N LEU A 204 19.51 -28.62 12.22
CA LEU A 204 20.54 -29.66 12.18
C LEU A 204 19.92 -31.05 12.07
N TYR A 205 18.83 -31.32 12.80
CA TYR A 205 18.10 -32.58 12.72
C TYR A 205 17.51 -32.85 11.32
N ILE A 206 17.05 -31.80 10.61
CA ILE A 206 16.56 -31.93 9.23
C ILE A 206 17.68 -32.30 8.26
N ILE A 207 18.90 -31.80 8.48
CA ILE A 207 20.05 -32.05 7.60
C ILE A 207 20.73 -33.39 7.92
N ASP A 208 20.80 -33.75 9.20
CA ASP A 208 21.50 -34.93 9.68
C ASP A 208 20.76 -35.59 10.86
N HIS A 209 20.05 -36.67 10.55
CA HIS A 209 19.28 -37.45 11.53
C HIS A 209 20.14 -38.25 12.51
N THR A 210 21.47 -38.32 12.32
CA THR A 210 22.36 -39.20 13.10
C THR A 210 22.89 -38.58 14.40
N GLN A 211 22.78 -37.25 14.55
CA GLN A 211 23.36 -36.50 15.66
C GLN A 211 22.33 -36.25 16.77
N GLN A 212 22.15 -37.20 17.70
CA GLN A 212 21.28 -37.01 18.87
C GLN A 212 21.95 -37.16 20.23
N LYS A 213 23.27 -37.27 20.30
CA LYS A 213 23.95 -37.43 21.59
C LYS A 213 25.20 -36.58 21.68
N ASN A 214 25.11 -35.44 22.39
CA ASN A 214 26.06 -35.11 23.47
C ASN A 214 25.68 -33.85 24.28
N CYS A 215 25.55 -34.10 25.60
CA CYS A 215 25.97 -33.34 26.78
C CYS A 215 25.47 -31.92 27.11
N ASN A 216 24.51 -31.88 28.04
CA ASN A 216 24.58 -31.34 29.42
C ASN A 216 25.59 -30.20 29.77
N ARG A 217 25.03 -29.11 30.33
CA ARG A 217 25.61 -28.08 31.23
C ARG A 217 26.57 -27.00 30.69
N SER A 218 26.63 -26.73 29.40
CA SER A 218 27.31 -25.51 28.87
C SER A 218 26.34 -24.33 28.65
N GLU A 219 26.88 -23.11 28.71
CA GLU A 219 26.16 -21.86 28.45
C GLU A 219 25.50 -21.86 27.06
N VAL A 220 24.31 -21.26 26.93
CA VAL A 220 23.48 -21.28 25.72
C VAL A 220 24.24 -20.77 24.49
N GLN A 221 25.10 -19.76 24.67
CA GLN A 221 25.90 -19.17 23.61
C GLN A 221 26.89 -20.18 23.01
N SER A 222 27.69 -20.85 23.86
CA SER A 222 28.67 -21.86 23.42
C SER A 222 28.02 -23.02 22.68
N ARG A 223 26.82 -23.44 23.12
CA ARG A 223 26.03 -24.46 22.42
C ARG A 223 25.57 -23.98 21.05
N THR A 224 25.12 -22.73 20.98
CA THR A 224 24.69 -22.11 19.72
C THR A 224 25.84 -22.08 18.72
N ASP A 225 27.02 -21.64 19.14
CA ASP A 225 28.20 -21.53 18.27
C ASP A 225 28.70 -22.91 17.81
N TRP A 226 28.61 -23.93 18.68
CA TRP A 226 28.90 -25.32 18.30
C TRP A 226 27.93 -25.84 17.22
N VAL A 227 26.61 -25.63 17.40
CA VAL A 227 25.61 -26.04 16.39
C VAL A 227 25.81 -25.30 15.08
N LYS A 228 26.14 -24.00 15.13
CA LYS A 228 26.46 -23.21 13.93
C LYS A 228 27.67 -23.76 13.19
N SER A 229 28.74 -24.13 13.90
CA SER A 229 29.94 -24.71 13.26
C SER A 229 29.59 -26.00 12.53
N GLN A 230 28.88 -26.91 13.21
CA GLN A 230 28.43 -28.17 12.61
C GLN A 230 27.57 -27.96 11.36
N LEU A 231 26.58 -27.06 11.45
CA LEU A 231 25.74 -26.71 10.31
C LEU A 231 26.55 -26.11 9.16
N THR A 232 27.47 -25.20 9.47
CA THR A 232 28.31 -24.53 8.46
C THR A 232 29.17 -25.55 7.71
N ASP A 233 29.77 -26.50 8.41
CA ASP A 233 30.60 -27.55 7.80
C ASP A 233 29.77 -28.48 6.91
N LYS A 234 28.57 -28.85 7.36
CA LYS A 234 27.63 -29.68 6.58
C LYS A 234 27.12 -28.94 5.34
N LEU A 235 26.77 -27.66 5.46
CA LEU A 235 26.27 -26.85 4.34
C LEU A 235 27.35 -26.56 3.28
N LYS A 236 28.63 -26.52 3.68
CA LYS A 236 29.77 -26.42 2.74
C LYS A 236 30.06 -27.73 2.00
N SER A 237 29.59 -28.87 2.52
CA SER A 237 29.83 -30.18 1.93
C SER A 237 29.02 -30.40 0.62
N LYS A 238 29.47 -31.35 -0.21
CA LYS A 238 29.02 -31.49 -1.60
C LYS A 238 27.53 -31.83 -1.86
N PRO A 239 26.69 -32.36 -0.95
CA PRO A 239 25.24 -32.40 -1.23
C PRO A 239 24.56 -31.05 -1.07
N TYR A 240 25.09 -30.14 -0.24
CA TYR A 240 24.39 -28.90 0.15
C TYR A 240 25.08 -27.61 -0.32
N LYS A 241 26.18 -27.72 -1.08
CA LYS A 241 26.99 -26.58 -1.53
C LYS A 241 26.16 -25.46 -2.19
N ASN A 242 25.12 -25.81 -2.95
CA ASN A 242 24.25 -24.86 -3.64
C ASN A 242 22.87 -24.68 -3.00
N CYS A 243 22.63 -25.26 -1.81
CA CYS A 243 21.32 -25.19 -1.16
C CYS A 243 20.91 -23.76 -0.84
N LEU A 244 19.60 -23.53 -0.79
CA LEU A 244 18.99 -22.27 -0.39
C LEU A 244 18.34 -22.43 0.98
N LEU A 245 18.72 -21.57 1.92
CA LEU A 245 18.05 -21.43 3.21
C LEU A 245 17.06 -20.26 3.15
N VAL A 246 15.77 -20.55 3.32
CA VAL A 246 14.72 -19.55 3.35
C VAL A 246 14.32 -19.26 4.80
N LEU A 247 14.67 -18.05 5.26
CA LEU A 247 14.34 -17.56 6.60
C LEU A 247 13.07 -16.70 6.55
N ARG A 248 11.97 -17.22 7.08
CA ARG A 248 10.69 -16.53 7.13
C ARG A 248 10.57 -15.68 8.39
N ASN A 249 10.08 -14.45 8.23
CA ASN A 249 9.73 -13.55 9.35
C ASN A 249 10.91 -13.24 10.29
N VAL A 250 12.07 -12.86 9.75
CA VAL A 250 13.23 -12.47 10.57
C VAL A 250 12.90 -11.24 11.41
N GLN A 251 12.99 -11.37 12.75
CA GLN A 251 12.54 -10.34 13.69
C GLN A 251 13.61 -9.31 14.04
N ASN A 252 14.85 -9.73 14.24
CA ASN A 252 15.93 -8.86 14.72
C ASN A 252 17.30 -9.27 14.11
N LYS A 253 18.32 -8.44 14.37
CA LYS A 253 19.68 -8.64 13.83
C LYS A 253 20.34 -9.88 14.44
N GLU A 254 20.02 -10.17 15.69
CA GLU A 254 20.60 -11.27 16.46
C GLU A 254 20.10 -12.65 15.94
N THR A 255 18.87 -12.72 15.41
CA THR A 255 18.36 -13.87 14.67
C THR A 255 19.12 -14.01 13.35
N TRP A 256 19.31 -12.92 12.60
CA TRP A 256 20.06 -12.97 11.35
C TRP A 256 21.51 -13.48 11.55
N GLU A 257 22.23 -12.94 12.53
CA GLU A 257 23.58 -13.38 12.89
C GLU A 257 23.62 -14.85 13.35
N ALA A 258 22.52 -15.36 13.89
CA ALA A 258 22.41 -16.76 14.28
C ALA A 258 22.36 -17.71 13.07
N PHE A 259 21.68 -17.30 12.01
CA PHE A 259 21.43 -18.13 10.83
C PHE A 259 22.31 -17.76 9.62
N ASN A 260 23.27 -16.86 9.77
CA ASN A 260 24.28 -16.59 8.76
C ASN A 260 25.33 -17.71 8.70
N LEU A 261 24.97 -18.83 8.06
CA LEU A 261 25.75 -20.08 8.01
C LEU A 261 26.65 -20.18 6.77
N GLY A 262 26.81 -19.09 6.00
CA GLY A 262 27.64 -19.05 4.80
C GLY A 262 27.07 -19.78 3.57
N CYS A 263 25.84 -20.29 3.62
CA CYS A 263 25.11 -20.80 2.45
C CYS A 263 24.42 -19.66 1.69
N LYS A 264 23.65 -19.98 0.64
CA LYS A 264 22.77 -19.01 -0.03
C LYS A 264 21.55 -18.79 0.86
N ILE A 265 21.24 -17.54 1.22
CA ILE A 265 20.12 -17.24 2.12
C ILE A 265 19.12 -16.30 1.45
N LEU A 266 17.85 -16.66 1.50
CA LEU A 266 16.73 -15.79 1.18
C LEU A 266 15.98 -15.47 2.47
N LEU A 267 15.88 -14.20 2.83
CA LEU A 267 15.18 -13.79 4.04
C LEU A 267 13.98 -12.90 3.73
N THR A 268 12.95 -13.06 4.53
CA THR A 268 11.79 -12.16 4.54
C THR A 268 11.73 -11.42 5.86
N THR A 269 11.60 -10.10 5.82
CA THR A 269 11.37 -9.30 7.02
C THR A 269 10.36 -8.20 6.76
N ARG A 270 9.75 -7.73 7.84
CA ARG A 270 9.02 -6.47 7.83
C ARG A 270 9.80 -5.36 8.52
N HIS A 271 10.81 -5.67 9.33
CA HIS A 271 11.38 -4.69 10.26
C HIS A 271 12.56 -3.95 9.64
N LYS A 272 12.52 -2.62 9.67
CA LYS A 272 13.57 -1.77 9.07
C LYS A 272 14.91 -1.87 9.78
N ASN A 273 14.96 -2.30 11.05
CA ASN A 273 16.25 -2.59 11.70
C ASN A 273 17.05 -3.69 11.00
N VAL A 274 16.39 -4.76 10.56
CA VAL A 274 17.06 -5.87 9.88
C VAL A 274 17.50 -5.41 8.49
N VAL A 275 16.62 -4.68 7.80
CA VAL A 275 16.91 -4.12 6.46
C VAL A 275 18.13 -3.21 6.52
N ASN A 276 18.12 -2.22 7.41
CA ASN A 276 19.20 -1.23 7.52
C ASN A 276 20.52 -1.83 8.02
N PHE A 277 20.46 -2.97 8.73
CA PHE A 277 21.65 -3.68 9.18
C PHE A 277 22.35 -4.43 8.04
N LEU A 278 21.59 -4.90 7.05
CA LEU A 278 22.12 -5.69 5.94
C LEU A 278 22.71 -4.78 4.87
N SER A 279 24.00 -4.97 4.58
CA SER A 279 24.71 -4.19 3.57
C SER A 279 24.20 -4.50 2.16
N THR A 280 23.96 -3.45 1.37
CA THR A 280 23.62 -3.55 -0.06
C THR A 280 24.73 -4.16 -0.92
N ILE A 281 25.96 -4.28 -0.40
CA ILE A 281 27.10 -4.90 -1.08
C ILE A 281 27.04 -6.44 -0.99
N THR A 282 26.52 -6.95 0.12
CA THR A 282 26.45 -8.40 0.38
C THR A 282 25.05 -8.96 0.19
N THR A 283 24.04 -8.09 0.17
CA THR A 283 22.63 -8.47 0.09
C THR A 283 21.92 -7.70 -1.01
N THR A 284 21.15 -8.43 -1.82
CA THR A 284 20.25 -7.82 -2.83
C THR A 284 18.91 -7.55 -2.17
N HIS A 285 18.45 -6.30 -2.21
CA HIS A 285 17.21 -5.87 -1.55
C HIS A 285 16.07 -5.79 -2.57
N ILE A 286 14.95 -6.42 -2.23
CA ILE A 286 13.72 -6.39 -3.03
C ILE A 286 12.61 -5.87 -2.12
N THR A 287 12.12 -4.68 -2.45
CA THR A 287 11.04 -4.03 -1.70
C THR A 287 9.70 -4.42 -2.32
N LEU A 288 8.88 -5.14 -1.56
CA LEU A 288 7.54 -5.53 -1.97
C LEU A 288 6.53 -4.50 -1.51
N GLU A 289 5.91 -3.84 -2.48
CA GLU A 289 4.79 -2.94 -2.25
C GLU A 289 3.58 -3.69 -1.72
N ASP A 290 2.89 -3.06 -0.77
CA ASP A 290 1.66 -3.56 -0.15
C ASP A 290 0.40 -3.18 -0.94
N VAL A 291 0.56 -2.86 -2.23
CA VAL A 291 -0.51 -2.48 -3.15
C VAL A 291 -0.61 -3.53 -4.26
N LEU A 292 -1.82 -4.04 -4.48
CA LEU A 292 -2.14 -4.87 -5.65
C LEU A 292 -2.68 -4.00 -6.79
N THR A 293 -2.39 -4.40 -8.01
CA THR A 293 -2.98 -3.78 -9.21
C THR A 293 -4.47 -4.15 -9.32
N PRO A 294 -5.30 -3.36 -10.03
CA PRO A 294 -6.73 -3.68 -10.19
C PRO A 294 -6.98 -5.09 -10.75
N HIS A 295 -6.12 -5.55 -11.67
CA HIS A 295 -6.17 -6.90 -12.23
C HIS A 295 -5.86 -7.98 -11.18
N GLU A 296 -4.80 -7.78 -10.38
CA GLU A 296 -4.43 -8.69 -9.30
C GLU A 296 -5.53 -8.79 -8.23
N ILE A 297 -6.20 -7.67 -7.93
CA ILE A 297 -7.34 -7.64 -7.01
C ILE A 297 -8.49 -8.49 -7.58
N GLU A 298 -8.85 -8.27 -8.84
CA GLU A 298 -9.93 -9.04 -9.48
C GLU A 298 -9.61 -10.53 -9.51
N SER A 299 -8.36 -10.88 -9.83
CA SER A 299 -7.86 -12.26 -9.79
C SER A 299 -7.97 -12.85 -8.38
N LEU A 300 -7.57 -12.11 -7.34
CA LEU A 300 -7.68 -12.56 -5.95
C LEU A 300 -9.11 -12.90 -5.59
N PHE A 301 -10.04 -11.97 -5.79
CA PHE A 301 -11.45 -12.19 -5.44
C PHE A 301 -12.08 -13.32 -6.26
N SER A 302 -11.69 -13.50 -7.53
CA SER A 302 -12.18 -14.62 -8.35
C SER A 302 -11.81 -16.00 -7.79
N LYS A 303 -10.77 -16.10 -6.95
CA LYS A 303 -10.39 -17.35 -6.27
C LYS A 303 -11.25 -17.64 -5.04
N PHE A 304 -11.93 -16.64 -4.49
CA PHE A 304 -12.81 -16.78 -3.32
C PHE A 304 -14.29 -16.82 -3.68
N LEU A 305 -14.69 -16.08 -4.71
CA LEU A 305 -16.08 -15.83 -5.08
C LEU A 305 -16.48 -16.59 -6.35
N SER A 306 -17.77 -16.90 -6.46
CA SER A 306 -18.34 -17.61 -7.62
C SER A 306 -18.66 -16.68 -8.78
N GLU A 307 -18.76 -17.23 -9.99
CA GLU A 307 -18.87 -16.45 -11.23
C GLU A 307 -20.11 -15.55 -11.31
N ASN A 308 -21.19 -15.93 -10.63
CA ASN A 308 -22.44 -15.18 -10.58
C ASN A 308 -22.27 -13.80 -9.92
N GLN A 309 -21.19 -13.57 -9.17
CA GLN A 309 -20.90 -12.33 -8.46
C GLN A 309 -19.95 -11.38 -9.22
N HIS A 310 -19.51 -11.73 -10.44
CA HIS A 310 -18.53 -10.93 -11.20
C HIS A 310 -18.99 -9.51 -11.56
N LYS A 311 -20.29 -9.29 -11.82
CA LYS A 311 -20.81 -7.93 -12.09
C LYS A 311 -20.66 -7.03 -10.87
N SER A 312 -20.87 -7.59 -9.67
CA SER A 312 -20.69 -6.90 -8.40
C SER A 312 -19.21 -6.71 -8.05
N LEU A 313 -18.32 -7.55 -8.58
CA LEU A 313 -16.88 -7.46 -8.34
C LEU A 313 -16.25 -6.19 -8.95
N LYS A 314 -16.68 -5.79 -10.14
CA LYS A 314 -16.25 -4.52 -10.75
C LYS A 314 -16.66 -3.30 -9.93
N LYS A 315 -17.82 -3.36 -9.26
CA LYS A 315 -18.25 -2.31 -8.34
C LYS A 315 -17.32 -2.28 -7.11
N LEU A 316 -17.01 -3.44 -6.56
CA LEU A 316 -16.11 -3.58 -5.41
C LEU A 316 -14.71 -3.03 -5.70
N THR A 317 -14.12 -3.35 -6.85
CA THR A 317 -12.78 -2.85 -7.21
C THR A 317 -12.72 -1.32 -7.37
N LEU A 318 -13.83 -0.68 -7.75
CA LEU A 318 -13.92 0.78 -7.83
C LEU A 318 -14.08 1.43 -6.45
N THR A 319 -14.71 0.76 -5.49
CA THR A 319 -14.92 1.27 -4.13
C THR A 319 -13.73 1.05 -3.19
N LEU A 320 -12.86 0.08 -3.50
CA LEU A 320 -11.71 -0.25 -2.66
C LEU A 320 -10.70 0.90 -2.61
N THR A 321 -10.62 1.56 -1.45
CA THR A 321 -9.60 2.58 -1.16
C THR A 321 -8.28 1.97 -0.65
N LYS A 322 -8.32 0.73 -0.15
CA LYS A 322 -7.19 0.01 0.43
C LYS A 322 -6.93 -1.29 -0.34
N THR A 323 -5.67 -1.53 -0.70
CA THR A 323 -5.28 -2.61 -1.62
C THR A 323 -4.29 -3.62 -1.01
N ASN A 324 -4.17 -3.65 0.32
CA ASN A 324 -3.28 -4.59 1.01
C ASN A 324 -3.75 -6.04 0.85
N PRO A 325 -2.90 -6.99 0.41
CA PRO A 325 -3.31 -8.36 0.14
C PRO A 325 -3.95 -9.07 1.34
N LEU A 326 -3.47 -8.85 2.57
CA LEU A 326 -4.02 -9.47 3.78
C LEU A 326 -5.41 -8.93 4.11
N LEU A 327 -5.62 -7.62 3.94
CA LEU A 327 -6.93 -7.00 4.12
C LEU A 327 -7.92 -7.53 3.08
N LEU A 328 -7.54 -7.50 1.81
CA LEU A 328 -8.38 -7.98 0.72
C LEU A 328 -8.73 -9.46 0.86
N THR A 329 -7.78 -10.29 1.30
CA THR A 329 -8.04 -11.71 1.60
C THR A 329 -9.04 -11.86 2.73
N SER A 330 -8.93 -11.05 3.80
CA SER A 330 -9.90 -11.09 4.89
C SER A 330 -11.30 -10.69 4.42
N ILE A 331 -11.42 -9.66 3.58
CA ILE A 331 -12.69 -9.22 3.01
C ILE A 331 -13.28 -10.33 2.13
N ALA A 332 -12.47 -10.92 1.25
CA ALA A 332 -12.89 -12.01 0.37
C ALA A 332 -13.33 -13.26 1.15
N GLU A 333 -12.62 -13.63 2.23
CA GLU A 333 -13.03 -14.68 3.16
C GLU A 333 -14.39 -14.36 3.81
N SER A 334 -14.56 -13.15 4.34
CA SER A 334 -15.82 -12.73 4.97
C SER A 334 -17.01 -12.71 4.01
N ILE A 335 -16.82 -12.32 2.75
CA ILE A 335 -17.89 -12.36 1.73
C ILE A 335 -18.23 -13.80 1.38
N ARG A 336 -17.21 -14.65 1.14
CA ARG A 336 -17.41 -16.06 0.81
C ARG A 336 -18.17 -16.80 1.91
N ASP A 337 -17.84 -16.52 3.16
CA ASP A 337 -18.42 -17.18 4.33
C ASP A 337 -19.79 -16.56 4.72
N GLY A 338 -20.29 -15.57 3.97
CA GLY A 338 -21.60 -14.95 4.18
C GLY A 338 -21.66 -13.98 5.36
N HIS A 339 -20.52 -13.59 5.93
CA HIS A 339 -20.47 -12.63 7.02
C HIS A 339 -20.72 -11.20 6.56
N CYS A 340 -20.34 -10.85 5.33
CA CYS A 340 -20.66 -9.55 4.72
C CYS A 340 -21.07 -9.72 3.24
N THR A 341 -21.66 -8.67 2.69
CA THR A 341 -21.97 -8.51 1.27
C THR A 341 -21.00 -7.52 0.64
N ILE A 342 -20.97 -7.51 -0.69
CA ILE A 342 -20.17 -6.57 -1.49
C ILE A 342 -20.55 -5.10 -1.22
N ASP A 343 -21.74 -4.82 -0.70
CA ASP A 343 -22.19 -3.46 -0.42
C ASP A 343 -21.96 -3.03 1.05
N ASN A 344 -21.70 -3.96 1.98
CA ASN A 344 -21.59 -3.65 3.42
C ASN A 344 -20.26 -4.07 4.05
N TRP A 345 -19.27 -4.47 3.25
CA TRP A 345 -17.97 -4.95 3.75
C TRP A 345 -17.24 -3.91 4.61
N GLU A 346 -17.37 -2.61 4.29
CA GLU A 346 -16.74 -1.51 5.05
C GLU A 346 -17.22 -1.42 6.50
N GLN A 347 -18.43 -1.89 6.78
CA GLN A 347 -19.04 -1.78 8.10
C GLN A 347 -18.61 -2.91 9.05
N LYS A 348 -17.90 -3.92 8.57
CA LYS A 348 -17.50 -5.08 9.37
C LYS A 348 -15.99 -5.20 9.50
N SER A 349 -15.48 -4.86 10.68
CA SER A 349 -14.10 -5.13 11.07
C SER A 349 -13.89 -6.64 11.26
N SER A 350 -12.82 -7.17 10.68
CA SER A 350 -12.45 -8.59 10.81
C SER A 350 -11.73 -8.84 12.14
N GLU A 351 -12.34 -9.61 13.03
CA GLU A 351 -11.73 -10.02 14.31
C GLU A 351 -10.37 -10.72 14.11
N LYS A 352 -10.28 -11.55 13.08
CA LYS A 352 -9.04 -12.26 12.71
C LYS A 352 -7.95 -11.27 12.31
N LEU A 353 -8.28 -10.27 11.50
CA LEU A 353 -7.32 -9.22 11.11
C LEU A 353 -6.87 -8.42 12.33
N ASN A 354 -7.81 -8.02 13.19
CA ASN A 354 -7.52 -7.32 14.45
C ASN A 354 -6.57 -8.12 15.33
N SER A 355 -6.78 -9.43 15.47
CA SER A 355 -5.90 -10.30 16.27
C SER A 355 -4.45 -10.34 15.73
N ILE A 356 -4.28 -10.35 14.40
CA ILE A 356 -2.97 -10.36 13.74
C ILE A 356 -2.25 -9.03 13.96
N ILE A 357 -2.99 -7.92 13.85
CA ILE A 357 -2.45 -6.58 14.05
C ILE A 357 -2.11 -6.39 15.54
N GLU A 358 -2.98 -6.77 16.47
CA GLU A 358 -2.71 -6.68 17.92
C GLU A 358 -1.47 -7.50 18.31
N THR A 359 -1.33 -8.73 17.79
CA THR A 359 -0.12 -9.54 17.99
C THR A 359 1.13 -8.85 17.46
N THR A 360 0.99 -8.09 16.37
CA THR A 360 2.10 -7.29 15.80
C THR A 360 2.51 -6.15 16.73
N LEU A 361 1.57 -5.55 17.45
CA LEU A 361 1.83 -4.45 18.38
C LEU A 361 2.47 -4.90 19.69
N ASN A 362 2.49 -6.20 20.01
CA ASN A 362 3.12 -6.74 21.24
C ASN A 362 4.64 -6.54 21.30
N VAL A 363 5.28 -6.10 20.21
CA VAL A 363 6.69 -5.68 20.22
C VAL A 363 6.92 -4.33 20.91
N LEU A 364 5.85 -3.55 21.11
CA LEU A 364 5.88 -2.26 21.80
C LEU A 364 5.63 -2.44 23.30
N ASN A 365 6.19 -1.54 24.10
CA ASN A 365 5.80 -1.43 25.50
C ASN A 365 4.40 -0.76 25.61
N PRO A 366 3.74 -0.82 26.77
CA PRO A 366 2.39 -0.27 26.94
C PRO A 366 2.29 1.23 26.61
N ASN A 367 3.31 2.02 26.96
CA ASN A 367 3.34 3.47 26.73
C ASN A 367 3.41 3.79 25.22
N ASP A 368 4.35 3.18 24.50
CA ASP A 368 4.50 3.36 23.06
C ASP A 368 3.27 2.85 22.29
N LYS A 369 2.61 1.79 22.82
CA LYS A 369 1.35 1.29 22.26
C LYS A 369 0.24 2.33 22.39
N GLN A 370 0.19 3.09 23.50
CA GLN A 370 -0.75 4.21 23.62
C GLN A 370 -0.42 5.34 22.65
N LEU A 371 0.86 5.75 22.55
CA LEU A 371 1.27 6.79 21.59
C LEU A 371 0.96 6.39 20.14
N PHE A 372 1.09 5.11 19.80
CA PHE A 372 0.68 4.57 18.51
C PHE A 372 -0.83 4.65 18.30
N LYS A 373 -1.65 4.38 19.33
CA LYS A 373 -3.12 4.53 19.26
C LYS A 373 -3.53 5.99 19.09
N ASP A 374 -2.81 6.93 19.68
CA ASP A 374 -3.09 8.36 19.51
C ASP A 374 -2.90 8.83 18.06
N LEU A 375 -2.18 8.09 17.21
CA LEU A 375 -2.05 8.39 15.78
C LEU A 375 -3.36 8.24 14.99
N PHE A 376 -4.33 7.50 15.53
CA PHE A 376 -5.61 7.24 14.83
C PHE A 376 -6.55 8.46 14.84
N ILE A 377 -6.20 9.54 15.55
CA ILE A 377 -6.92 10.82 15.44
C ILE A 377 -6.68 11.50 14.09
N PHE A 378 -5.57 11.17 13.43
CA PHE A 378 -5.18 11.76 12.15
C PHE A 378 -5.94 11.07 11.00
N PRO A 379 -6.31 11.81 9.94
CA PRO A 379 -6.98 11.20 8.79
C PRO A 379 -6.14 10.12 8.11
N ASP A 380 -6.82 9.18 7.45
CA ASP A 380 -6.17 8.14 6.66
C ASP A 380 -5.25 8.74 5.59
N CYS A 381 -4.07 8.13 5.44
CA CYS A 381 -3.03 8.54 4.48
C CYS A 381 -2.47 9.97 4.69
N ALA A 382 -2.77 10.66 5.79
CA ALA A 382 -2.25 11.99 6.05
C ALA A 382 -0.74 11.98 6.31
N HIS A 383 -0.03 12.96 5.73
CA HIS A 383 1.37 13.25 6.03
C HIS A 383 1.48 14.09 7.30
N ILE A 384 1.68 13.44 8.44
CA ILE A 384 1.67 14.06 9.77
C ILE A 384 3.06 14.64 10.07
N PRO A 385 3.17 15.97 10.31
CA PRO A 385 4.43 16.59 10.71
C PRO A 385 4.87 16.21 12.13
N LEU A 386 6.18 16.08 12.36
CA LEU A 386 6.72 15.73 13.68
C LEU A 386 6.32 16.69 14.81
N TYR A 387 6.23 18.00 14.53
CA TYR A 387 5.89 18.97 15.57
C TYR A 387 4.46 18.77 16.09
N LEU A 388 3.51 18.35 15.23
CA LEU A 388 2.15 18.02 15.67
C LEU A 388 2.13 16.78 16.57
N LEU A 389 2.99 15.80 16.28
CA LEU A 389 3.14 14.64 17.17
C LEU A 389 3.67 15.05 18.54
N GLY A 390 4.63 15.99 18.59
CA GLY A 390 5.12 16.56 19.85
C GLY A 390 4.00 17.20 20.67
N VAL A 391 3.06 17.89 20.01
CA VAL A 391 1.87 18.49 20.66
C VAL A 391 0.92 17.40 21.19
N VAL A 392 0.52 16.47 20.34
CA VAL A 392 -0.47 15.41 20.65
C VAL A 392 0.03 14.53 21.79
N TRP A 393 1.24 14.00 21.64
CA TRP A 393 1.88 13.13 22.62
C TRP A 393 2.38 13.89 23.86
N SER A 394 2.53 15.21 23.76
CA SER A 394 3.12 16.06 24.81
C SER A 394 4.53 15.57 25.19
N VAL A 395 5.30 15.22 24.16
CA VAL A 395 6.68 14.72 24.27
C VAL A 395 7.63 15.72 23.61
N ASN A 396 8.72 16.05 24.30
CA ASN A 396 9.72 17.00 23.82
C ASN A 396 10.48 16.50 22.59
N ASP A 397 10.71 15.19 22.51
CA ASP A 397 11.42 14.52 21.42
C ASP A 397 10.54 13.45 20.72
N PRO A 398 9.64 13.87 19.81
CA PRO A 398 8.80 12.94 19.06
C PRO A 398 9.60 12.09 18.06
N ILE A 399 10.79 12.53 17.62
CA ILE A 399 11.56 11.80 16.62
C ILE A 399 12.10 10.47 17.18
N THR A 400 12.45 10.41 18.46
CA THR A 400 12.89 9.16 19.11
C THR A 400 11.78 8.10 19.10
N VAL A 401 10.54 8.49 19.42
CA VAL A 401 9.37 7.59 19.37
C VAL A 401 9.09 7.17 17.92
N VAL A 402 9.09 8.12 16.99
CA VAL A 402 8.86 7.84 15.55
C VAL A 402 9.91 6.88 15.00
N ASN A 403 11.19 7.07 15.31
CA ASN A 403 12.25 6.17 14.86
C ASN A 403 12.06 4.74 15.41
N LYS A 404 11.54 4.62 16.65
CA LYS A 404 11.18 3.32 17.23
C LYS A 404 10.00 2.67 16.49
N LEU A 405 8.93 3.41 16.21
CA LEU A 405 7.79 2.90 15.43
C LEU A 405 8.18 2.54 13.99
N TYR A 406 9.01 3.36 13.35
CA TYR A 406 9.55 3.14 12.01
C TYR A 406 10.41 1.87 11.94
N LYS A 407 11.22 1.62 12.98
CA LYS A 407 12.03 0.40 13.12
C LYS A 407 11.21 -0.88 12.95
N TYR A 408 9.98 -0.88 13.46
CA TYR A 408 9.04 -2.01 13.41
C TYR A 408 8.05 -1.96 12.24
N CYS A 409 8.23 -1.02 11.29
CA CYS A 409 7.31 -0.79 10.15
C CYS A 409 5.86 -0.50 10.55
N LEU A 410 5.67 0.12 11.72
CA LEU A 410 4.35 0.57 12.17
C LEU A 410 3.97 1.93 11.57
N VAL A 411 4.96 2.71 11.15
CA VAL A 411 4.79 3.98 10.43
C VAL A 411 5.73 4.04 9.24
N LYS A 412 5.36 4.79 8.19
CA LYS A 412 6.28 5.17 7.10
C LYS A 412 6.81 6.57 7.41
N LYS A 413 8.12 6.76 7.22
CA LYS A 413 8.81 8.04 7.42
C LYS A 413 9.14 8.64 6.06
N HIS A 414 8.82 9.91 5.87
CA HIS A 414 9.10 10.67 4.66
C HIS A 414 9.95 11.87 5.02
N VAL A 415 10.88 12.24 4.14
CA VAL A 415 11.72 13.42 4.28
C VAL A 415 11.54 14.23 3.01
N ASP A 416 11.12 15.49 3.15
CA ASP A 416 10.97 16.38 2.00
C ASP A 416 12.29 17.05 1.60
N ASN A 417 12.27 17.82 0.51
CA ASN A 417 13.45 18.54 0.00
C ASN A 417 14.01 19.58 1.00
N GLN A 418 13.23 19.96 2.02
CA GLN A 418 13.63 20.90 3.07
C GLN A 418 14.08 20.16 4.34
N ASN A 419 14.34 18.85 4.25
CA ASN A 419 14.67 17.96 5.38
C ASN A 419 13.61 17.92 6.48
N ARG A 420 12.37 18.31 6.20
CA ARG A 420 11.25 18.18 7.14
C ARG A 420 10.77 16.73 7.11
N VAL A 421 10.61 16.19 8.30
CA VAL A 421 10.16 14.81 8.48
C VAL A 421 8.66 14.79 8.68
N THR A 422 7.97 13.99 7.86
CA THR A 422 6.57 13.63 8.08
C THR A 422 6.43 12.12 8.21
N ILE A 423 5.33 11.67 8.82
CA ILE A 423 5.00 10.26 8.91
C ILE A 423 3.62 9.99 8.30
N THR A 424 3.41 8.78 7.81
CA THR A 424 2.08 8.30 7.40
C THR A 424 1.81 6.94 8.05
N LEU A 425 0.58 6.71 8.47
CA LEU A 425 0.16 5.41 8.98
C LEU A 425 -0.11 4.45 7.80
N PRO A 426 0.47 3.23 7.77
CA PRO A 426 0.12 2.23 6.77
C PRO A 426 -1.36 1.84 6.85
N SER A 427 -2.03 1.79 5.71
CA SER A 427 -3.49 1.62 5.62
C SER A 427 -4.02 0.36 6.32
N ILE A 428 -3.24 -0.71 6.41
CA ILE A 428 -3.65 -1.94 7.12
C ILE A 428 -3.99 -1.70 8.59
N TYR A 429 -3.35 -0.73 9.25
CA TYR A 429 -3.56 -0.48 10.68
C TYR A 429 -4.88 0.21 10.97
N SER A 430 -5.45 0.96 10.01
CA SER A 430 -6.76 1.65 10.14
C SER A 430 -7.93 0.70 10.42
N GLU A 431 -7.77 -0.60 10.18
CA GLU A 431 -8.80 -1.61 10.47
C GLU A 431 -8.94 -1.92 11.96
N LEU A 432 -7.95 -1.55 12.76
CA LEU A 432 -8.02 -1.68 14.21
C LEU A 432 -9.17 -0.83 14.75
N ASN A 433 -10.12 -1.49 15.41
CA ASN A 433 -11.13 -0.80 16.19
C ASN A 433 -10.52 -0.33 17.52
N THR A 434 -9.72 0.74 17.47
CA THR A 434 -9.12 1.33 18.67
C THR A 434 -10.03 2.38 19.25
N HIS A 435 -10.51 2.15 20.47
CA HIS A 435 -11.03 3.24 21.28
C HIS A 435 -9.89 4.19 21.63
N ILE A 436 -9.98 5.43 21.14
CA ILE A 436 -9.00 6.48 21.41
C ILE A 436 -9.36 7.13 22.74
N MET A 437 -8.50 6.95 23.74
CA MET A 437 -8.66 7.61 25.03
C MET A 437 -8.52 9.12 24.85
N ASN A 438 -9.49 9.89 25.35
CA ASN A 438 -9.48 11.36 25.28
C ASN A 438 -9.38 11.93 23.85
N GLU A 439 -9.97 11.27 22.85
CA GLU A 439 -9.97 11.67 21.43
C GLU A 439 -10.23 13.18 21.23
N GLU A 440 -11.27 13.71 21.88
CA GLU A 440 -11.64 15.13 21.81
C GLU A 440 -10.53 16.06 22.34
N VAL A 441 -9.86 15.68 23.42
CA VAL A 441 -8.76 16.46 24.00
C VAL A 441 -7.58 16.50 23.03
N LEU A 442 -7.29 15.39 22.35
CA LEU A 442 -6.21 15.33 21.36
C LEU A 442 -6.52 16.21 20.14
N HIS A 443 -7.76 16.19 19.63
CA HIS A 443 -8.19 17.11 18.58
C HIS A 443 -8.09 18.57 19.01
N LYS A 444 -8.49 18.88 20.25
CA LYS A 444 -8.41 20.22 20.80
C LYS A 444 -6.96 20.72 20.90
N LYS A 445 -6.01 19.89 21.33
CA LYS A 445 -4.57 20.24 21.34
C LYS A 445 -4.07 20.67 19.95
N ILE A 446 -4.49 19.98 18.89
CA ILE A 446 -4.12 20.34 17.51
C ILE A 446 -4.71 21.70 17.13
N ILE A 447 -5.99 21.93 17.44
CA ILE A 447 -6.67 23.20 17.15
C ILE A 447 -6.02 24.37 17.92
N GLU A 448 -5.69 24.16 19.20
CA GLU A 448 -5.01 25.14 20.04
C GLU A 448 -3.60 25.44 19.54
N TYR A 449 -2.87 24.45 19.00
CA TYR A 449 -1.55 24.66 18.42
C TYR A 449 -1.57 25.68 17.27
N TYR A 450 -2.56 25.60 16.38
CA TYR A 450 -2.69 26.53 15.26
C TYR A 450 -3.22 27.91 15.65
N LYS A 451 -3.69 28.08 16.89
CA LYS A 451 -4.18 29.36 17.44
C LYS A 451 -5.12 30.09 16.47
N ILE A 452 -6.11 29.36 15.94
CA ILE A 452 -6.99 29.82 14.84
C ILE A 452 -7.54 31.23 15.10
N SER A 453 -8.04 31.51 16.30
CA SER A 453 -8.58 32.86 16.61
C SER A 453 -7.52 33.96 16.48
N GLN A 454 -6.29 33.75 16.96
CA GLN A 454 -5.22 34.76 16.83
C GLN A 454 -4.84 34.98 15.36
N VAL A 455 -4.68 33.89 14.60
CA VAL A 455 -4.27 33.96 13.19
C VAL A 455 -5.31 34.65 12.32
N PHE A 456 -6.61 34.43 12.59
CA PHE A 456 -7.68 34.96 11.74
C PHE A 456 -8.20 36.33 12.19
N ASP A 457 -8.17 36.63 13.50
CA ASP A 457 -8.73 37.87 14.06
C ASP A 457 -7.69 38.98 14.25
N GLU A 458 -6.46 38.66 14.66
CA GLU A 458 -5.44 39.66 15.01
C GLU A 458 -4.47 39.98 13.86
N TYR A 459 -4.32 39.07 12.89
CA TYR A 459 -3.38 39.24 11.79
C TYR A 459 -4.00 39.94 10.57
N ASN A 460 -3.41 41.10 10.22
CA ASN A 460 -3.89 42.00 9.17
C ASN A 460 -3.19 41.83 7.80
N GLY A 461 -2.68 40.63 7.50
CA GLY A 461 -2.13 40.30 6.19
C GLY A 461 -3.04 39.38 5.36
N LEU A 462 -2.84 39.40 4.05
CA LEU A 462 -3.52 38.50 3.11
C LEU A 462 -3.02 37.06 3.17
N LEU A 463 -1.76 36.85 3.57
CA LEU A 463 -1.18 35.53 3.73
C LEU A 463 -1.19 35.13 5.21
N LEU A 464 -1.98 34.11 5.56
CA LEU A 464 -2.08 33.64 6.94
C LEU A 464 -0.74 33.02 7.40
N PRO A 465 -0.14 33.52 8.50
CA PRO A 465 1.14 33.02 8.99
C PRO A 465 0.99 31.70 9.76
N ASN A 466 2.08 30.92 9.83
CA ASN A 466 2.20 29.72 10.66
C ASN A 466 1.21 28.58 10.35
N LEU A 467 0.59 28.60 9.17
CA LEU A 467 -0.23 27.50 8.67
C LEU A 467 0.56 26.68 7.65
N ASP A 468 0.56 25.37 7.81
CA ASP A 468 1.31 24.44 6.96
C ASP A 468 0.38 23.63 6.05
N SER A 469 0.95 22.83 5.16
CA SER A 469 0.17 21.98 4.25
C SER A 469 -0.76 21.01 4.98
N TYR A 470 -0.41 20.56 6.19
CA TYR A 470 -1.29 19.70 6.98
C TYR A 470 -2.57 20.44 7.38
N PHE A 471 -2.44 21.68 7.90
CA PHE A 471 -3.58 22.51 8.29
C PHE A 471 -4.58 22.67 7.15
N TYR A 472 -4.13 23.10 5.97
CA TYR A 472 -5.04 23.35 4.84
C TYR A 472 -5.75 22.08 4.36
N LYS A 473 -5.16 20.90 4.55
CA LYS A 473 -5.75 19.64 4.09
C LYS A 473 -6.72 19.01 5.09
N TYR A 474 -6.48 19.16 6.39
CA TYR A 474 -7.11 18.29 7.40
C TYR A 474 -7.70 19.01 8.61
N ILE A 475 -7.66 20.34 8.69
CA ILE A 475 -8.18 21.05 9.87
C ILE A 475 -9.68 20.82 10.08
N ASP A 476 -10.45 20.71 9.00
CA ASP A 476 -11.88 20.39 9.00
C ASP A 476 -12.20 19.09 9.73
N HIS A 477 -11.41 18.04 9.50
CA HIS A 477 -11.56 16.76 10.21
C HIS A 477 -11.44 16.97 11.73
N HIS A 478 -10.42 17.70 12.18
CA HIS A 478 -10.23 17.93 13.62
C HIS A 478 -11.32 18.80 14.25
N ILE A 479 -11.76 19.86 13.56
CA ILE A 479 -12.87 20.71 14.03
C ILE A 479 -14.17 19.90 14.11
N SER A 480 -14.43 19.02 13.13
CA SER A 480 -15.65 18.20 13.08
C SER A 480 -15.83 17.27 14.29
N LYS A 481 -14.73 16.88 14.93
CA LYS A 481 -14.67 15.94 16.06
C LYS A 481 -14.87 16.59 17.44
N LEU A 482 -15.04 17.92 17.50
CA LEU A 482 -15.41 18.62 18.73
C LEU A 482 -16.87 18.30 19.13
N LYS A 483 -17.13 18.07 20.42
CA LYS A 483 -18.50 17.85 20.92
C LYS A 483 -19.29 19.14 21.09
N ASN A 484 -18.61 20.24 21.41
CA ASN A 484 -19.25 21.53 21.57
C ASN A 484 -19.68 22.08 20.21
N ASN A 485 -20.99 21.99 19.92
CA ASN A 485 -21.56 22.43 18.65
C ASN A 485 -21.28 23.92 18.38
N ILE A 486 -21.35 24.79 19.40
CA ILE A 486 -21.17 26.24 19.24
C ILE A 486 -19.72 26.56 18.87
N GLU A 487 -18.76 25.98 19.58
CA GLU A 487 -17.33 26.16 19.29
C GLU A 487 -16.99 25.63 17.90
N ARG A 488 -17.52 24.44 17.55
CA ARG A 488 -17.36 23.84 16.23
C ARG A 488 -17.91 24.72 15.11
N GLU A 489 -19.16 25.17 15.22
CA GLU A 489 -19.80 26.06 14.24
C GLU A 489 -19.04 27.38 14.09
N THR A 490 -18.61 27.97 15.21
CA THR A 490 -17.83 29.22 15.22
C THR A 490 -16.50 29.05 14.49
N LEU A 491 -15.78 27.95 14.75
CA LEU A 491 -14.50 27.67 14.09
C LEU A 491 -14.69 27.35 12.59
N PHE A 492 -15.71 26.58 12.22
CA PHE A 492 -16.02 26.32 10.81
C PHE A 492 -16.35 27.62 10.07
N ARG A 493 -17.19 28.48 10.63
CA ARG A 493 -17.51 29.79 10.04
C ARG A 493 -16.26 30.67 9.92
N LYS A 494 -15.40 30.68 10.94
CA LYS A 494 -14.17 31.49 10.93
C LYS A 494 -13.18 31.04 9.85
N VAL A 495 -13.02 29.74 9.66
CA VAL A 495 -12.05 29.18 8.70
C VAL A 495 -12.61 29.13 7.29
N PHE A 496 -13.81 28.56 7.09
CA PHE A 496 -14.33 28.24 5.76
C PHE A 496 -15.13 29.37 5.09
N LEU A 497 -15.40 30.47 5.80
CA LEU A 497 -15.94 31.69 5.19
C LEU A 497 -14.86 32.76 4.96
N ASP A 498 -13.62 32.55 5.42
CA ASP A 498 -12.52 33.48 5.19
C ASP A 498 -11.91 33.23 3.81
N PHE A 499 -12.00 34.24 2.93
CA PHE A 499 -11.51 34.12 1.55
C PHE A 499 -9.98 33.98 1.47
N ARG A 500 -9.20 34.41 2.48
CA ARG A 500 -7.74 34.22 2.52
C ARG A 500 -7.40 32.74 2.72
N PHE A 501 -8.11 32.08 3.63
CA PHE A 501 -7.95 30.64 3.85
C PHE A 501 -8.34 29.84 2.61
N LEU A 502 -9.49 30.13 2.00
CA LEU A 502 -9.96 29.43 0.80
C LEU A 502 -8.97 29.57 -0.37
N ASP A 503 -8.44 30.78 -0.60
CA ASP A 503 -7.41 31.03 -1.62
C ASP A 503 -6.16 30.16 -1.40
N GLN A 504 -5.61 30.17 -0.19
CA GLN A 504 -4.42 29.39 0.15
C GLN A 504 -4.65 27.88 0.13
N LYS A 505 -5.84 27.41 0.55
CA LYS A 505 -6.21 26.00 0.48
C LYS A 505 -6.24 25.52 -0.97
N ILE A 506 -6.90 26.26 -1.87
CA ILE A 506 -6.98 25.95 -3.30
C ILE A 506 -5.57 25.87 -3.91
N ARG A 507 -4.70 26.82 -3.59
CA ARG A 507 -3.32 26.88 -4.11
C ARG A 507 -2.41 25.75 -3.59
N ASN A 508 -2.68 25.23 -2.40
CA ASN A 508 -1.93 24.10 -1.81
C ASN A 508 -2.40 22.73 -2.32
N ASP A 509 -3.58 22.66 -2.95
CA ASP A 509 -4.10 21.45 -3.59
C ASP A 509 -3.51 21.32 -5.00
N SER A 510 -2.24 20.91 -5.11
CA SER A 510 -1.56 20.68 -6.39
C SER A 510 -2.13 19.46 -7.12
N THR A 511 -2.50 19.60 -8.39
CA THR A 511 -2.85 18.46 -9.26
C THR A 511 -1.64 18.01 -10.09
N PRO A 512 -1.66 16.80 -10.68
CA PRO A 512 -0.53 16.27 -11.47
C PRO A 512 -0.17 17.05 -12.75
N TRP A 513 -0.92 18.08 -13.14
CA TRP A 513 -0.86 18.72 -14.47
C TRP A 513 -0.26 20.13 -14.47
N ASP A 514 0.75 20.41 -13.64
CA ASP A 514 1.37 21.75 -13.48
C ASP A 514 0.37 22.88 -13.08
N ALA A 515 -0.87 22.54 -12.72
CA ALA A 515 -1.86 23.51 -12.29
C ALA A 515 -1.54 24.01 -10.87
N ARG A 516 -1.60 25.33 -10.69
CA ARG A 516 -1.28 26.05 -9.44
C ARG A 516 -2.38 25.93 -8.36
N GLY A 517 -3.16 24.85 -8.35
CA GLY A 517 -4.23 24.58 -7.39
C GLY A 517 -5.40 23.76 -7.94
N SER A 518 -6.35 23.40 -7.07
CA SER A 518 -7.63 22.74 -7.42
C SER A 518 -8.72 23.15 -6.45
N VAL A 519 -9.90 23.48 -6.98
CA VAL A 519 -11.03 23.86 -6.14
C VAL A 519 -11.82 22.63 -5.67
N LEU A 520 -11.62 21.47 -6.29
CA LEU A 520 -12.43 20.27 -6.05
C LEU A 520 -12.46 19.83 -4.58
N HIS A 521 -11.30 19.75 -3.91
CA HIS A 521 -11.22 19.34 -2.50
C HIS A 521 -11.86 20.38 -1.58
N THR A 522 -11.73 21.67 -1.90
CA THR A 522 -12.35 22.76 -1.15
C THR A 522 -13.87 22.73 -1.31
N LEU A 523 -14.39 22.50 -2.52
CA LEU A 523 -15.83 22.32 -2.76
C LEU A 523 -16.38 21.09 -2.05
N GLN A 524 -15.64 19.98 -2.04
CA GLN A 524 -16.03 18.77 -1.34
C GLN A 524 -16.10 19.02 0.18
N ALA A 525 -15.10 19.66 0.76
CA ALA A 525 -15.11 20.04 2.17
C ALA A 525 -16.30 20.95 2.51
N LEU A 526 -16.53 22.00 1.71
CA LEU A 526 -17.67 22.89 1.92
C LEU A 526 -19.00 22.13 1.87
N LYS A 527 -19.21 21.24 0.89
CA LYS A 527 -20.42 20.41 0.79
C LYS A 527 -20.59 19.44 1.95
N LEU A 528 -19.50 18.82 2.41
CA LEU A 528 -19.53 17.88 3.55
C LEU A 528 -19.88 18.61 4.85
N TYR A 529 -19.34 19.81 5.03
CA TYR A 529 -19.48 20.57 6.27
C TYR A 529 -20.53 21.67 6.23
N THR A 530 -21.35 21.76 5.17
CA THR A 530 -22.48 22.70 5.06
C THR A 530 -23.37 22.67 6.31
N THR A 531 -23.68 21.47 6.81
CA THR A 531 -24.52 21.28 8.01
C THR A 531 -23.87 21.73 9.32
N HIS A 532 -22.54 21.86 9.34
CA HIS A 532 -21.77 22.38 10.47
C HIS A 532 -21.54 23.90 10.38
N ILE A 533 -21.81 24.50 9.22
CA ILE A 533 -21.70 25.95 8.99
C ILE A 533 -23.07 26.62 9.20
N ILE A 534 -24.16 25.99 8.72
CA ILE A 534 -25.52 26.53 8.78
C ILE A 534 -26.17 26.27 10.14
N ASP A 535 -26.79 27.30 10.73
CA ASP A 535 -27.59 27.17 11.95
C ASP A 535 -28.84 26.31 11.70
N ARG A 536 -29.04 25.25 12.49
CA ARG A 536 -30.33 24.49 12.49
C ARG A 536 -31.54 25.32 12.95
N LYS A 537 -31.32 26.51 13.51
CA LYS A 537 -32.38 27.36 14.08
C LYS A 537 -32.95 28.40 13.12
N SER A 538 -32.46 28.53 11.89
CA SER A 538 -33.01 29.51 10.93
C SER A 538 -34.31 29.06 10.26
N SER A 539 -34.81 27.85 10.52
CA SER A 539 -36.13 27.42 10.03
C SER A 539 -37.31 27.97 10.84
N ASP A 540 -37.07 28.48 12.05
CA ASP A 540 -38.10 29.12 12.87
C ASP A 540 -37.95 30.64 12.81
N TYR A 541 -38.63 31.23 11.82
CA TYR A 541 -39.23 32.56 11.81
C TYR A 541 -38.72 33.57 12.87
N ASN A 542 -37.90 34.54 12.42
CA ASN A 542 -38.14 35.97 12.67
C ASN A 542 -37.23 36.82 11.78
N ALA A 543 -37.82 37.38 10.73
CA ALA A 543 -37.18 38.15 9.65
C ALA A 543 -36.77 39.60 10.05
N ASN A 544 -36.32 39.84 11.28
CA ASN A 544 -36.02 41.19 11.77
C ASN A 544 -34.64 41.38 12.41
N ASN A 545 -33.67 40.49 12.15
CA ASN A 545 -32.28 40.73 12.55
C ASN A 545 -31.37 40.72 11.33
N ASN A 546 -30.49 41.73 11.23
CA ASN A 546 -29.40 41.90 10.27
C ASN A 546 -28.33 40.78 10.38
N GLY A 547 -28.73 39.52 10.38
CA GLY A 547 -27.85 38.36 10.39
C GLY A 547 -27.65 37.83 8.97
N VAL A 548 -26.41 37.53 8.62
CA VAL A 548 -26.08 36.86 7.36
C VAL A 548 -26.72 35.46 7.35
N ASP A 549 -27.56 35.17 6.36
CA ASP A 549 -28.02 33.79 6.13
C ASP A 549 -26.87 32.96 5.56
N TYR A 550 -26.20 32.24 6.45
CA TYR A 550 -25.08 31.37 6.11
C TYR A 550 -25.45 30.28 5.09
N CYS A 551 -26.72 29.90 4.98
CA CYS A 551 -27.19 28.95 3.96
C CYS A 551 -27.02 29.51 2.56
N TRP A 552 -27.51 30.75 2.35
CA TRP A 552 -27.38 31.45 1.07
C TRP A 552 -25.92 31.75 0.75
N LEU A 553 -25.12 32.16 1.74
CA LEU A 553 -23.70 32.44 1.55
C LEU A 553 -22.92 31.18 1.11
N VAL A 554 -23.12 30.02 1.77
CA VAL A 554 -22.41 28.79 1.40
C VAL A 554 -22.80 28.31 0.01
N ASN A 555 -24.09 28.38 -0.36
CA ASN A 555 -24.53 28.00 -1.70
C ASN A 555 -23.93 28.93 -2.77
N ALA A 556 -23.97 30.24 -2.54
CA ALA A 556 -23.34 31.21 -3.44
C ALA A 556 -21.82 31.02 -3.52
N LEU A 557 -21.17 30.60 -2.43
CA LEU A 557 -19.73 30.33 -2.38
C LEU A 557 -19.37 29.11 -3.22
N LEU A 558 -20.19 28.04 -3.21
CA LEU A 558 -19.97 26.85 -4.04
C LEU A 558 -20.00 27.19 -5.54
N ASP A 559 -20.96 28.00 -5.97
CA ASP A 559 -21.07 28.44 -7.36
C ASP A 559 -19.96 29.43 -7.74
N PHE A 560 -19.61 30.34 -6.83
CA PHE A 560 -18.54 31.30 -7.03
C PHE A 560 -17.18 30.62 -7.22
N LEU A 561 -16.85 29.65 -6.36
CA LEU A 561 -15.57 28.96 -6.37
C LEU A 561 -15.32 28.17 -7.66
N LEU A 562 -16.36 27.58 -8.26
CA LEU A 562 -16.29 26.93 -9.58
C LEU A 562 -15.88 27.94 -10.68
N ASN A 563 -16.43 29.15 -10.62
CA ASN A 563 -16.13 30.21 -11.60
C ASN A 563 -14.80 30.93 -11.33
N ALA A 564 -14.30 30.88 -10.08
CA ALA A 564 -13.06 31.52 -9.68
C ALA A 564 -11.81 30.68 -10.01
N GLU A 565 -11.96 29.36 -10.23
CA GLU A 565 -10.87 28.41 -10.46
C GLU A 565 -9.91 28.86 -11.59
N GLU A 566 -10.44 29.12 -12.79
CA GLU A 566 -9.63 29.50 -13.95
C GLU A 566 -8.85 30.81 -13.70
N LYS A 567 -9.44 31.75 -12.96
CA LYS A 567 -8.84 33.05 -12.66
C LYS A 567 -7.74 32.94 -11.58
N LEU A 568 -7.96 32.12 -10.57
CA LEU A 568 -6.99 31.88 -9.49
C LEU A 568 -5.77 31.07 -9.96
N ILE A 569 -5.99 30.07 -10.81
CA ILE A 569 -4.93 29.19 -11.30
C ILE A 569 -4.01 29.92 -12.29
N ARG A 570 -4.57 30.79 -13.14
CA ARG A 570 -3.80 31.51 -14.18
C ARG A 570 -2.94 32.65 -13.67
N SER A 571 -3.28 33.24 -12.53
CA SER A 571 -2.61 34.43 -12.01
C SER A 571 -2.06 34.20 -10.60
N GLU A 572 -0.78 34.50 -10.42
CA GLU A 572 -0.11 34.50 -9.12
C GLU A 572 -0.55 35.67 -8.23
N PHE A 573 -0.98 36.76 -8.86
CA PHE A 573 -1.24 38.04 -8.20
C PHE A 573 -2.70 38.25 -7.83
N SER A 574 -3.60 37.44 -8.38
CA SER A 574 -5.05 37.52 -8.14
C SER A 574 -5.40 36.73 -6.89
N CYS A 575 -5.94 37.39 -5.86
CA CYS A 575 -6.46 36.70 -4.68
C CYS A 575 -7.98 36.50 -4.78
N LEU A 576 -8.50 35.52 -4.04
CA LEU A 576 -9.93 35.20 -4.05
C LEU A 576 -10.81 36.37 -3.60
N LEU A 577 -10.36 37.18 -2.61
CA LEU A 577 -11.04 38.41 -2.18
C LEU A 577 -11.22 39.41 -3.32
N GLN A 578 -10.17 39.62 -4.13
CA GLN A 578 -10.21 40.53 -5.26
C GLN A 578 -11.14 40.03 -6.37
N ILE A 579 -11.20 38.71 -6.59
CA ILE A 579 -12.15 38.13 -7.54
C ILE A 579 -13.59 38.29 -7.03
N ALA A 580 -13.82 38.12 -5.72
CA ALA A 580 -15.12 38.27 -5.09
C ALA A 580 -15.61 39.74 -5.09
N LEU A 581 -14.73 40.72 -4.93
CA LEU A 581 -15.09 42.14 -5.06
C LEU A 581 -15.48 42.57 -6.49
N MET A 582 -15.08 41.78 -7.49
CA MET A 582 -15.39 42.06 -8.90
C MET A 582 -16.63 41.31 -9.41
N THR A 583 -17.32 40.54 -8.56
CA THR A 583 -18.59 39.90 -8.93
C THR A 583 -19.74 40.89 -8.97
N GLU A 584 -20.90 40.45 -9.46
CA GLU A 584 -22.13 41.23 -9.34
C GLU A 584 -22.51 41.43 -7.87
N ASP A 585 -23.21 42.52 -7.60
CA ASP A 585 -23.63 42.89 -6.24
C ASP A 585 -24.57 41.79 -5.71
N GLY A 586 -24.21 41.21 -4.57
CA GLY A 586 -24.87 40.04 -4.01
C GLY A 586 -24.11 39.50 -2.79
N VAL A 587 -24.56 38.37 -2.26
CA VAL A 587 -24.10 37.82 -0.95
C VAL A 587 -22.58 37.63 -0.88
N ILE A 588 -21.93 37.24 -1.99
CA ILE A 588 -20.47 37.06 -2.08
C ILE A 588 -19.74 38.41 -2.07
N TYR A 589 -20.25 39.40 -2.82
CA TYR A 589 -19.70 40.74 -2.83
C TYR A 589 -19.81 41.40 -1.45
N ASP A 590 -20.96 41.28 -0.80
CA ASP A 590 -21.22 41.88 0.52
C ASP A 590 -20.27 41.30 1.58
N GLU A 591 -20.06 39.99 1.56
CA GLU A 591 -19.16 39.31 2.50
C GLU A 591 -17.68 39.63 2.20
N ALA A 592 -17.29 39.70 0.91
CA ALA A 592 -15.95 40.14 0.52
C ALA A 592 -15.69 41.60 0.93
N TYR A 593 -16.66 42.48 0.71
CA TYR A 593 -16.59 43.89 1.12
C TYR A 593 -16.43 44.03 2.63
N ARG A 594 -17.19 43.24 3.41
CA ARG A 594 -17.07 43.17 4.88
C ARG A 594 -15.68 42.73 5.33
N GLN A 595 -15.08 41.72 4.69
CA GLN A 595 -13.74 41.24 5.04
C GLN A 595 -12.64 42.24 4.64
N VAL A 596 -12.79 42.89 3.48
CA VAL A 596 -11.85 43.89 2.95
C VAL A 596 -11.73 45.11 3.85
N GLN A 597 -12.80 45.51 4.54
CA GLN A 597 -12.77 46.60 5.52
C GLN A 597 -11.74 46.39 6.65
N ARG A 598 -11.32 45.14 6.91
CA ARG A 598 -10.26 44.82 7.89
C ARG A 598 -8.86 45.18 7.39
N PHE A 599 -8.70 45.45 6.10
CA PHE A 599 -7.42 45.68 5.43
C PHE A 599 -7.37 47.06 4.75
N PRO A 600 -7.45 48.17 5.54
CA PRO A 600 -7.50 49.53 4.98
C PRO A 600 -6.19 49.95 4.28
N SER A 601 -5.08 49.27 4.58
CA SER A 601 -3.77 49.54 3.98
C SER A 601 -3.59 48.92 2.59
N TYR A 602 -4.54 48.12 2.11
CA TYR A 602 -4.47 47.48 0.80
C TYR A 602 -5.34 48.21 -0.22
N VAL A 603 -4.86 48.33 -1.46
CA VAL A 603 -5.63 48.91 -2.56
C VAL A 603 -6.46 47.81 -3.24
N TRP A 604 -7.78 47.96 -3.17
CA TRP A 604 -8.74 47.01 -3.73
C TRP A 604 -9.40 47.57 -4.98
N PHE A 605 -9.56 46.74 -6.01
CA PHE A 605 -10.24 47.15 -7.24
C PHE A 605 -11.68 46.63 -7.25
N THR A 606 -12.66 47.52 -7.43
CA THR A 606 -14.09 47.15 -7.51
C THR A 606 -14.66 47.24 -8.94
N GLU A 607 -13.88 47.78 -9.88
CA GLU A 607 -14.31 47.99 -11.26
C GLU A 607 -14.38 46.68 -12.05
N ARG A 608 -15.52 46.45 -12.71
CA ARG A 608 -15.79 45.25 -13.51
C ARG A 608 -15.05 45.35 -14.86
N GLY A 609 -14.07 44.47 -15.11
CA GLY A 609 -13.36 44.39 -16.40
C GLY A 609 -12.16 43.45 -16.42
N ARG A 610 -11.73 42.99 -17.62
CA ARG A 610 -10.58 42.07 -17.80
C ARG A 610 -9.24 42.69 -17.35
N PHE A 611 -9.09 44.01 -17.45
CA PHE A 611 -7.84 44.74 -17.17
C PHE A 611 -7.42 44.73 -15.69
N ASN A 612 -8.39 44.74 -14.76
CA ASN A 612 -8.12 44.85 -13.32
C ASN A 612 -7.95 43.48 -12.63
N GLN A 613 -8.30 42.38 -13.33
CA GLN A 613 -8.30 41.03 -12.75
C GLN A 613 -6.88 40.47 -12.46
N HIS A 614 -5.84 41.01 -13.10
CA HIS A 614 -4.46 40.49 -13.05
C HIS A 614 -3.49 41.43 -12.34
N ARG A 615 -3.98 42.53 -11.74
CA ARG A 615 -3.13 43.50 -11.04
C ARG A 615 -2.76 42.99 -9.66
N GLN A 616 -1.51 43.24 -9.28
CA GLN A 616 -1.02 42.94 -7.94
C GLN A 616 -1.64 43.91 -6.93
N ILE A 617 -2.16 43.36 -5.83
CA ILE A 617 -2.64 44.16 -4.69
C ILE A 617 -1.43 44.70 -3.95
N ILE A 618 -1.39 46.02 -3.76
CA ILE A 618 -0.28 46.70 -3.11
C ILE A 618 -0.69 47.06 -1.67
N ASN A 619 0.16 46.70 -0.71
CA ASN A 619 0.05 47.17 0.67
C ASN A 619 0.78 48.51 0.80
N LEU A 620 0.03 49.56 1.11
CA LEU A 620 0.53 50.93 1.24
C LEU A 620 1.25 51.20 2.58
N GLY A 621 1.26 50.23 3.51
CA GLY A 621 1.83 50.40 4.84
C GLY A 621 0.96 51.29 5.75
N LYS A 622 1.46 51.62 6.95
CA LYS A 622 0.70 52.39 7.96
C LYS A 622 0.56 53.89 7.63
N ASP A 623 1.25 54.40 6.61
CA ASP A 623 1.47 55.84 6.45
C ASP A 623 0.66 56.52 5.35
N GLN A 624 -0.24 55.85 4.63
CA GLN A 624 -1.04 56.53 3.59
C GLN A 624 -2.47 56.01 3.54
N THR A 625 -3.37 56.67 4.27
CA THR A 625 -4.78 56.75 3.89
C THR A 625 -4.87 57.56 2.60
N TYR A 626 -5.52 57.06 1.55
CA TYR A 626 -6.58 57.78 0.81
C TYR A 626 -7.18 56.91 -0.30
N HIS A 627 -8.50 57.00 -0.43
CA HIS A 627 -9.31 56.46 -1.51
C HIS A 627 -8.79 56.88 -2.89
N TRP A 628 -8.44 55.92 -3.74
CA TRP A 628 -8.37 56.16 -5.18
C TRP A 628 -9.80 56.21 -5.74
N LYS A 629 -10.34 57.42 -5.92
CA LYS A 629 -11.38 57.70 -6.92
C LYS A 629 -10.65 57.96 -8.24
N GLY A 630 -11.07 57.24 -9.29
CA GLY A 630 -10.32 57.02 -10.51
C GLY A 630 -9.98 58.23 -11.38
N ILE A 631 -9.11 57.92 -12.34
CA ILE A 631 -9.10 58.47 -13.71
C ILE A 631 -8.96 57.27 -14.64
#